data_AF-A0A0E1NR09-F1
#
_entry.id   AF-A0A0E1NR09-F1
#
_cell.length_a   1.000
_cell.length_b   1.000
_cell.length_c   1.000
_cell.angle_alpha   90.00
_cell.angle_beta   90.00
_cell.angle_gamma   90.00
#
_symmetry.space_group_name_H-M   'P 1'
#
loop_
_entity.id
_entity.type
_entity.pdbx_description
1 polymer ?
#
loop_
_entity_poly.entity_id
_entity_poly.type
_entity_poly.pdbx_seq_one_letter_code
_entity_poly.pdbx_strand_id
1 'polypeptide(L)' 'MYLRPDEVAKVLENAGFERVYTVNEAYGYQKGRHYVYVNRESYMGRTALMRL' A
#
# COMPACT_ATOMS: atom_id res chain seq x y z
N MET A 1 8.45 -14.15 -5.04
CA MET A 1 7.46 -14.26 -3.94
C MET A 1 6.67 -12.96 -3.91
N TYR A 2 5.35 -12.99 -3.90
CA TYR A 2 4.53 -11.77 -3.80
C TYR A 2 4.37 -11.40 -2.33
N LEU A 3 4.60 -10.14 -1.99
CA LEU A 3 4.37 -9.62 -0.64
C LEU A 3 2.87 -9.61 -0.36
N ARG A 4 2.50 -9.99 0.87
CA ARG A 4 1.13 -9.77 1.37
C ARG A 4 0.88 -8.26 1.55
N PRO A 5 -0.37 -7.81 1.52
CA PRO A 5 -0.72 -6.39 1.70
C PRO A 5 -0.10 -5.77 2.96
N ASP A 6 -0.08 -6.49 4.08
CA ASP A 6 0.55 -6.03 5.33
C ASP A 6 2.07 -5.91 5.24
N GLU A 7 2.71 -6.71 4.42
CA GLU A 7 4.16 -6.61 4.19
C GLU A 7 4.47 -5.41 3.28
N VAL A 8 3.67 -5.17 2.24
CA VAL A 8 3.77 -3.96 1.40
C VAL A 8 3.58 -2.71 2.27
N ALA A 9 2.59 -2.72 3.17
CA ALA A 9 2.36 -1.64 4.12
C ALA A 9 3.61 -1.33 4.98
N LYS A 10 4.26 -2.37 5.53
CA LYS A 10 5.50 -2.19 6.31
C LYS A 10 6.65 -1.63 5.47
N VAL A 11 6.77 -2.04 4.21
CA VAL A 11 7.79 -1.50 3.29
C VAL A 11 7.55 -0.02 3.03
N LEU A 12 6.29 0.39 2.80
CA LEU A 12 5.94 1.80 2.56
C LEU A 12 6.22 2.68 3.77
N GLU A 13 5.84 2.23 4.97
CA GLU A 13 6.11 2.96 6.22
C GLU A 13 7.63 3.10 6.47
N ASN A 14 8.41 2.02 6.27
CA ASN A 14 9.87 2.09 6.37
C ASN A 14 10.49 2.99 5.29
N ALA A 15 9.86 3.13 4.13
CA ALA A 15 10.28 4.06 3.08
C ALA A 15 9.87 5.51 3.37
N GLY A 16 9.21 5.79 4.51
CA GLY A 16 8.76 7.10 4.94
C GLY A 16 7.53 7.60 4.19
N PHE A 17 6.68 6.70 3.71
CA PHE A 17 5.30 7.04 3.38
C PHE A 17 4.47 7.07 4.66
N GLU A 18 3.49 7.96 4.71
CA GLU A 18 2.53 8.08 5.80
C GLU A 18 1.20 7.50 5.36
N ARG A 19 0.59 6.66 6.22
CA ARG A 19 -0.76 6.14 5.99
C ARG A 19 -1.81 7.24 6.19
N VAL A 20 -2.44 7.66 5.09
CA VAL A 20 -3.44 8.74 5.07
C VAL A 20 -4.88 8.22 4.93
N TYR A 21 -5.07 6.97 4.50
CA TYR A 21 -6.39 6.39 4.30
C TYR A 21 -6.39 4.91 4.69
N THR A 22 -7.43 4.45 5.38
CA THR A 22 -7.59 3.02 5.74
C THR A 22 -9.05 2.63 5.61
N VAL A 23 -9.30 1.62 4.77
CA VAL A 23 -10.58 0.92 4.67
C VAL A 23 -10.34 -0.58 4.75
N ASN A 24 -11.41 -1.37 4.78
CA ASN A 24 -11.29 -2.82 4.87
C ASN A 24 -10.58 -3.37 3.63
N GLU A 25 -10.87 -2.81 2.46
CA GLU A 25 -10.33 -3.28 1.19
C GLU A 25 -8.94 -2.72 0.84
N ALA A 26 -8.49 -1.62 1.45
CA ALA A 26 -7.26 -0.93 1.03
C ALA A 26 -6.61 -0.05 2.11
N TYR A 27 -5.31 0.20 1.93
CA TYR A 27 -4.56 1.27 2.59
C TYR A 27 -4.14 2.33 1.57
N GLY A 28 -4.25 3.61 1.91
CA GLY A 28 -3.71 4.72 1.14
C GLY A 28 -2.50 5.34 1.86
N TYR A 29 -1.45 5.58 1.09
CA TYR A 29 -0.17 6.12 1.56
C TYR A 29 0.22 7.36 0.77
N GLN A 30 0.83 8.32 1.45
CA GLN A 30 1.34 9.54 0.86
C GLN A 30 2.79 9.80 1.26
N LYS A 31 3.59 10.31 0.33
CA LYS A 31 4.91 10.91 0.61
C LYS A 31 5.12 12.12 -0.27
N GLY A 32 4.96 13.32 0.29
CA GLY A 32 4.98 14.57 -0.47
C GLY A 32 3.88 14.59 -1.54
N ARG A 33 4.27 14.54 -2.83
CA ARG A 33 3.34 14.50 -3.98
C ARG A 33 3.05 13.09 -4.48
N HIS A 34 3.62 12.06 -3.87
CA HIS A 34 3.39 10.67 -4.25
C HIS A 34 2.23 10.09 -3.45
N TYR A 35 1.29 9.49 -4.16
CA TYR A 35 0.16 8.76 -3.57
C TYR A 35 0.14 7.33 -4.08
N VAL A 36 -0.05 6.38 -3.16
CA VAL A 36 -0.02 4.95 -3.43
C VAL A 36 -1.15 4.26 -2.68
N TYR A 37 -1.81 3.30 -3.33
CA TYR A 37 -2.78 2.43 -2.68
C TYR A 37 -2.28 1.00 -2.60
N VAL A 38 -2.49 0.39 -1.44
CA VAL A 38 -2.28 -1.04 -1.18
C VAL A 38 -3.62 -1.73 -1.12
N ASN A 39 -3.90 -2.56 -2.12
CA ASN A 39 -5.09 -3.40 -2.16
C ASN A 39 -4.95 -4.57 -1.17
N ARG A 40 -5.85 -4.65 -0.18
CA ARG A 40 -5.89 -5.69 0.86
C ARG A 40 -6.67 -6.94 0.45
N GLU A 41 -7.51 -6.83 -0.57
CA GLU A 41 -8.26 -7.95 -1.15
C GLU A 41 -7.41 -8.79 -2.12
N SER A 42 -6.27 -8.27 -2.55
CA SER A 42 -5.34 -8.95 -3.44
C SER A 42 -4.59 -10.04 -2.69
N TYR A 43 -5.14 -11.27 -2.73
CA TYR A 43 -4.47 -12.49 -2.28
C TYR A 43 -3.21 -12.83 -3.12
N MET A 44 -3.08 -12.22 -4.30
CA MET A 44 -1.88 -12.29 -5.14
C MET A 44 -1.36 -10.86 -5.33
N GLY A 45 -0.16 -10.56 -4.82
CA GLY A 45 0.44 -9.20 -4.81
C GLY A 45 0.78 -8.59 -6.18
N ARG A 46 0.06 -8.96 -7.25
CA ARG A 46 0.16 -8.38 -8.60
C ARG A 46 -0.55 -7.03 -8.71
N THR A 47 -1.49 -6.72 -7.82
CA THR A 47 -2.31 -5.48 -7.85
C THR A 47 -2.20 -4.64 -6.57
N ALA A 48 -1.23 -4.95 -5.70
CA ALA A 48 -1.07 -4.28 -4.42
C ALA A 48 -0.48 -2.86 -4.51
N LEU A 49 -0.22 -2.35 -5.72
CA LEU A 49 0.38 -1.02 -5.89
C LEU A 49 -0.13 -0.38 -7.19
N MET A 50 -1.04 0.59 -7.06
CA MET A 50 -1.42 1.48 -8.16
C MET A 50 -0.88 2.88 -7.89
N ARG A 51 -0.24 3.45 -8.92
CA ARG A 51 0.18 4.85 -8.99
C ARG A 51 -0.96 5.64 -9.66
N LEU A 52 -1.43 6.70 -9.02
CA LEU A 52 -2.08 7.82 -9.71
C LEU A 52 -1.02 8.86 -10.10
#